data_AF-A0A536EYJ6-F1
#
_entry.id   AF-A0A536EYJ6-F1
#
_cell.length_a   1.000
_cell.length_b   1.000
_cell.length_c   1.000
_cell.angle_alpha   90.00
_cell.angle_beta   90.00
_cell.angle_gamma   90.00
#
_symmetry.space_group_name_H-M   'P 1'
#
loop_
_entity.id
_entity.type
_entity.pdbx_description
1 polymer ?
#
loop_
_entity_poly.entity_id
_entity_poly.type
_entity_poly.pdbx_seq_one_letter_code
_entity_poly.pdbx_strand_id
1 'polypeptide(L)'
;MGCHYLPPVPNISTRSAVKTLVSRARRPALPDAASLTSEEVRRAISALDKAAEKGVLHANNASRRKARLMSALAKLAPLAETPQKAPAKSKATPASPKPAKTGKTRS
;
A
#
# COMPACT_ATOMS: atom_id res chain seq x y z
N MET A 1 14.16 40.71 7.17
CA MET A 1 14.18 39.45 7.93
C MET A 1 13.58 38.34 7.07
N GLY A 2 14.40 37.67 6.26
CA GLY A 2 13.93 36.66 5.31
C GLY A 2 14.07 35.27 5.90
N CYS A 3 12.95 34.60 6.16
CA CYS A 3 12.94 33.19 6.54
C CYS A 3 13.32 32.35 5.32
N HIS A 4 14.61 32.03 5.16
CA HIS A 4 15.06 31.03 4.20
C HIS A 4 14.60 29.65 4.68
N TYR A 5 13.41 29.21 4.24
CA TYR A 5 12.98 27.84 4.46
C TYR A 5 13.59 26.99 3.35
N LEU A 6 14.64 26.23 3.68
CA LEU A 6 15.17 25.22 2.78
C LEU A 6 14.16 24.06 2.79
N PRO A 7 13.45 23.77 1.68
CA PRO A 7 12.47 22.70 1.67
C PRO A 7 13.18 21.36 1.94
N PRO A 8 12.58 20.47 2.74
CA PRO A 8 13.17 19.15 2.99
C PRO A 8 13.30 18.42 1.66
N VAL A 9 14.51 17.92 1.37
CA VAL A 9 14.81 17.19 0.13
C VAL A 9 13.86 16.00 0.05
N PRO A 10 12.95 15.96 -0.94
CA PRO A 10 12.00 14.86 -1.05
C PRO A 10 12.75 13.59 -1.43
N ASN A 11 12.37 12.47 -0.83
CA ASN A 11 12.92 11.17 -1.17
C ASN A 11 12.35 10.67 -2.52
N ILE A 12 12.79 11.30 -3.60
CA ILE A 12 12.28 11.10 -4.96
C ILE A 12 12.62 9.69 -5.48
N SER A 13 13.84 9.22 -5.22
CA SER A 13 14.35 7.94 -5.73
C SER A 13 13.58 6.73 -5.19
N THR A 14 13.31 6.69 -3.88
CA THR A 14 12.53 5.60 -3.29
C THR A 14 11.07 5.67 -3.70
N ARG A 15 10.49 6.87 -3.78
CA ARG A 15 9.10 7.08 -4.23
C ARG A 15 8.92 6.66 -5.68
N SER A 16 9.87 6.99 -6.56
CA SER A 16 9.83 6.60 -7.97
C SER A 16 10.04 5.09 -8.13
N ALA A 17 10.99 4.49 -7.40
CA ALA A 17 11.20 3.03 -7.41
C ALA A 17 9.95 2.26 -6.98
N VAL A 18 9.32 2.65 -5.86
CA VAL A 18 8.07 2.03 -5.39
C VAL A 18 6.95 2.20 -6.42
N LYS A 19 6.82 3.38 -7.02
CA LYS A 19 5.82 3.63 -8.07
C LYS A 19 6.03 2.71 -9.28
N THR A 20 7.29 2.54 -9.72
CA THR A 20 7.63 1.67 -10.83
C THR A 20 7.30 0.21 -10.54
N LEU A 21 7.66 -0.30 -9.36
CA LEU A 21 7.34 -1.68 -8.96
C LEU A 21 5.83 -1.93 -8.90
N VAL A 22 5.06 -0.97 -8.36
CA VAL A 22 3.59 -1.05 -8.33
C VAL A 22 3.01 -1.00 -9.74
N SER A 23 3.58 -0.21 -10.66
CA SER A 23 3.13 -0.17 -12.06
C SER A 23 3.45 -1.43 -12.83
N ARG A 24 4.58 -2.09 -12.54
CA ARG A 24 4.96 -3.38 -13.13
C ARG A 24 4.01 -4.48 -12.66
N ALA A 25 3.82 -4.61 -11.35
CA ALA A 25 2.90 -5.58 -10.76
C ALA A 25 1.42 -5.39 -11.18
N ARG A 26 1.03 -4.20 -11.68
CA ARG A 26 -0.30 -3.94 -12.23
C ARG A 26 -0.44 -4.25 -13.71
N ARG A 27 0.67 -4.33 -14.44
CA ARG A 27 0.62 -4.61 -15.86
C ARG A 27 0.25 -6.09 -16.02
N PRO A 28 -0.82 -6.43 -16.74
CA PRO A 28 -1.12 -7.82 -17.05
C PRO A 28 0.07 -8.38 -17.83
N ALA A 29 0.73 -9.41 -17.30
CA ALA A 29 1.75 -10.09 -18.08
C ALA A 29 1.07 -10.93 -19.15
N LEU A 30 1.75 -11.07 -20.28
CA LEU A 30 1.41 -12.01 -21.33
C LEU A 30 1.28 -13.43 -20.73
N PRO A 31 0.41 -14.29 -21.28
CA PRO A 31 0.03 -15.58 -20.68
C PRO A 31 1.22 -16.49 -20.32
N ASP A 32 2.35 -16.40 -21.02
CA ASP A 32 3.56 -17.19 -20.72
C ASP A 32 4.37 -16.71 -19.50
N ALA A 33 4.03 -15.56 -18.92
CA ALA A 33 4.80 -14.88 -17.88
C ALA A 33 4.10 -14.89 -16.50
N ALA A 34 3.22 -15.85 -16.25
CA ALA A 34 2.50 -15.98 -14.97
C ALA A 34 3.45 -15.99 -13.75
N SER A 35 4.58 -16.69 -13.84
CA SER A 35 5.59 -16.73 -12.76
C SER A 35 6.20 -15.35 -12.47
N LEU A 36 6.50 -14.57 -13.52
CA LEU A 36 7.05 -13.21 -13.41
C LEU A 36 6.07 -12.27 -12.69
N THR A 37 4.77 -12.41 -12.93
CA THR A 37 3.76 -11.58 -12.22
C THR A 37 3.77 -11.82 -10.71
N SER A 38 3.91 -13.07 -10.27
CA SER A 38 3.89 -13.41 -8.86
C SER A 38 5.09 -12.83 -8.11
N GLU A 39 6.26 -12.83 -8.74
CA GLU A 39 7.49 -12.25 -8.19
C GLU A 39 7.43 -10.72 -8.15
N GLU A 40 6.92 -10.09 -9.21
CA GLU A 40 6.76 -8.63 -9.26
C GLU A 40 5.82 -8.13 -8.18
N VAL A 41 4.73 -8.85 -7.91
CA VAL A 41 3.79 -8.55 -6.82
C VAL A 41 4.50 -8.67 -5.46
N ARG A 42 5.26 -9.75 -5.22
CA ARG A 42 6.04 -9.91 -3.98
C ARG A 42 7.06 -8.79 -3.78
N ARG A 43 7.78 -8.43 -4.85
CA ARG A 43 8.75 -7.30 -4.84
C ARG A 43 8.06 -5.98 -4.55
N ALA A 44 6.90 -5.73 -5.15
CA ALA A 44 6.12 -4.51 -4.92
C ALA A 44 5.63 -4.40 -3.46
N ILE A 45 5.17 -5.51 -2.87
CA ILE A 45 4.73 -5.55 -1.46
C ILE A 45 5.91 -5.27 -0.53
N SER A 46 7.04 -5.97 -0.71
CA SER A 46 8.25 -5.76 0.10
C SER A 46 8.75 -4.32 0.02
N ALA A 47 8.74 -3.72 -1.17
CA ALA A 47 9.15 -2.33 -1.35
C ALA A 47 8.19 -1.32 -0.68
N LEU A 48 6.88 -1.61 -0.66
CA LEU A 48 5.90 -0.78 0.04
C LEU A 48 6.11 -0.79 1.55
N ASP A 49 6.45 -1.94 2.12
CA ASP A 49 6.72 -2.07 3.56
C ASP A 49 8.01 -1.38 3.97
N LYS A 50 9.09 -1.61 3.23
CA LYS A 50 10.38 -0.93 3.46
C LYS A 50 10.25 0.59 3.33
N ALA A 51 9.38 1.07 2.44
CA ALA A 51 9.11 2.51 2.31
C ALA A 51 8.26 3.06 3.47
N ALA A 52 7.40 2.22 4.09
CA ALA A 52 6.65 2.60 5.27
C ALA A 52 7.53 2.65 6.51
N GLU A 53 8.40 1.66 6.70
CA GLU A 53 9.39 1.61 7.79
C GLU A 53 10.32 2.83 7.78
N LYS A 54 10.76 3.25 6.59
CA LYS A 54 11.62 4.43 6.40
C LYS A 54 10.87 5.78 6.49
N GLY A 55 9.56 5.78 6.75
CA GLY A 55 8.75 7.00 6.82
C GLY A 55 8.54 7.72 5.47
N VAL A 56 8.90 7.10 4.36
CA VAL A 56 8.75 7.68 3.01
C VAL A 56 7.28 7.68 2.57
N LEU A 57 6.56 6.62 2.95
CA LEU A 57 5.12 6.45 2.78
C LEU A 57 4.47 6.25 4.15
N HIS A 58 3.30 6.85 4.35
CA HIS A 58 2.50 6.56 5.55
C HIS A 58 2.02 5.10 5.55
N ALA A 59 1.95 4.47 6.72
CA ALA A 59 1.50 3.08 6.88
C ALA A 59 0.12 2.84 6.22
N ASN A 60 -0.82 3.76 6.41
CA ASN A 60 -2.15 3.64 5.79
C ASN A 60 -2.08 3.74 4.25
N ASN A 61 -1.17 4.54 3.70
CA ASN A 61 -0.97 4.63 2.26
C ASN A 61 -0.36 3.34 1.71
N ALA A 62 0.61 2.74 2.40
CA ALA A 62 1.17 1.44 2.04
C ALA A 62 0.09 0.35 2.07
N SER A 63 -0.69 0.26 3.16
CA SER A 63 -1.81 -0.69 3.31
C SER A 63 -2.87 -0.53 2.20
N ARG A 64 -3.26 0.71 1.87
CA ARG A 64 -4.20 0.99 0.78
C ARG A 64 -3.66 0.52 -0.57
N ARG A 65 -2.36 0.73 -0.84
CA ARG A 65 -1.73 0.30 -2.10
C ARG A 65 -1.67 -1.22 -2.21
N LYS A 66 -1.35 -1.93 -1.13
CA LYS A 66 -1.39 -3.40 -1.07
C LYS A 66 -2.80 -3.95 -1.36
N ALA A 67 -3.81 -3.43 -0.67
CA ALA A 67 -5.20 -3.86 -0.88
C ALA A 67 -5.66 -3.63 -2.33
N ARG A 68 -5.25 -2.50 -2.94
CA ARG A 68 -5.53 -2.19 -4.34
C ARG A 68 -4.80 -3.10 -5.33
N LEU A 69 -3.60 -3.59 -4.99
CA LEU A 69 -2.90 -4.58 -5.81
C LEU A 69 -3.62 -5.93 -5.76
N MET A 70 -3.93 -6.41 -4.55
CA MET A 70 -4.60 -7.70 -4.38
C MET A 70 -5.99 -7.73 -5.01
N SER A 71 -6.77 -6.66 -4.86
CA SER A 71 -8.09 -6.56 -5.49
C SER A 71 -8.02 -6.43 -7.02
N ALA A 72 -6.94 -5.88 -7.58
CA ALA A 72 -6.75 -5.89 -9.03
C ALA A 72 -6.47 -7.31 -9.52
N LEU A 73 -5.58 -8.05 -8.85
CA LEU A 73 -5.26 -9.45 -9.19
C LEU A 73 -6.50 -10.35 -9.07
N ALA A 74 -7.30 -10.19 -8.00
CA ALA A 74 -8.52 -10.96 -7.81
C ALA A 74 -9.57 -10.73 -8.90
N LYS A 75 -9.58 -9.55 -9.55
CA LYS A 75 -10.46 -9.27 -10.70
C LYS A 75 -9.95 -9.88 -12.00
N LEU A 76 -8.63 -10.01 -12.13
CA LEU A 76 -7.95 -10.60 -13.29
C LEU A 76 -7.94 -12.13 -13.24
N ALA A 77 -8.02 -12.71 -12.05
CA ALA A 77 -8.14 -14.15 -11.81
C ALA A 77 -9.59 -14.50 -11.44
N PRO A 78 -10.55 -14.51 -12.37
CA PRO A 78 -11.85 -15.05 -12.05
C PRO A 78 -11.66 -16.56 -11.78
N LEU A 79 -11.99 -17.01 -10.56
CA LEU A 79 -12.30 -18.41 -10.18
C LEU A 79 -11.20 -19.36 -9.63
N ALA A 80 -10.09 -18.92 -9.04
CA ALA A 80 -9.19 -19.87 -8.34
C ALA A 80 -8.72 -19.39 -6.95
N GLU A 81 -9.37 -19.98 -5.94
CA GLU A 81 -8.90 -20.34 -4.59
C GLU A 81 -8.09 -19.34 -3.74
N THR A 82 -8.65 -19.08 -2.55
CA THR A 82 -8.08 -18.32 -1.45
C THR A 82 -6.74 -18.89 -0.96
N PRO A 83 -5.64 -18.13 -0.95
CA PRO A 83 -4.54 -18.43 -0.04
C PRO A 83 -4.84 -17.73 1.28
N GLN A 84 -5.57 -18.44 2.13
CA GLN A 84 -5.53 -18.19 3.57
C GLN A 84 -4.14 -18.53 4.08
N LYS A 85 -3.42 -17.52 4.58
CA LYS A 85 -2.58 -17.70 5.78
C LYS A 85 -2.62 -16.42 6.60
N ALA A 86 -3.53 -16.41 7.56
CA ALA A 86 -3.54 -15.49 8.68
C ALA A 86 -2.28 -15.69 9.54
N PRO A 87 -1.97 -14.70 10.38
CA PRO A 87 -1.91 -15.04 11.80
C PRO A 87 -2.94 -14.26 12.61
N ALA A 88 -3.89 -15.00 13.18
CA ALA A 88 -4.47 -14.74 14.49
C ALA A 88 -3.36 -14.96 15.55
N LYS A 89 -3.26 -14.36 16.74
CA LYS A 89 -4.16 -13.61 17.63
C LYS A 89 -3.30 -13.08 18.82
N SER A 90 -3.61 -11.90 19.34
CA SER A 90 -3.65 -11.56 20.78
C SER A 90 -4.56 -10.32 20.91
N LYS A 91 -5.88 -10.45 21.19
CA LYS A 91 -6.54 -10.39 22.53
C LYS A 91 -5.92 -9.30 23.44
N ALA A 92 -6.62 -8.35 24.08
CA ALA A 92 -8.04 -8.19 24.41
C ALA A 92 -8.43 -6.70 24.66
N THR A 93 -9.72 -6.39 24.50
CA THR A 93 -10.51 -5.17 24.83
C THR A 93 -10.69 -4.96 26.36
N PRO A 94 -11.20 -3.82 26.95
CA PRO A 94 -12.41 -3.05 26.54
C PRO A 94 -12.52 -1.53 26.91
N ALA A 95 -13.55 -0.85 26.34
CA ALA A 95 -14.27 0.36 26.81
C ALA A 95 -13.45 1.67 26.99
N SER A 96 -13.88 2.90 26.70
CA SER A 96 -15.21 3.55 26.69
C SER A 96 -15.08 4.96 26.00
N PRO A 97 -16.08 5.87 25.95
CA PRO A 97 -16.68 6.36 24.70
C PRO A 97 -16.44 7.85 24.34
N LYS A 98 -16.67 8.19 23.05
CA LYS A 98 -17.18 9.45 22.43
C LYS A 98 -16.77 10.85 23.02
N PRO A 99 -16.58 11.89 22.17
CA PRO A 99 -17.75 12.49 21.55
C PRO A 99 -17.60 12.87 20.07
N ALA A 100 -18.76 12.81 19.41
CA ALA A 100 -19.02 13.46 18.15
C ALA A 100 -18.70 14.96 18.24
N LYS A 101 -18.05 15.49 17.20
CA LYS A 101 -18.23 16.89 16.80
C LYS A 101 -18.52 16.94 15.31
N THR A 102 -19.79 17.22 15.06
CA THR A 102 -20.43 17.77 13.88
C THR A 102 -19.59 18.82 13.16
N GLY A 103 -19.70 18.82 11.82
CA GLY A 103 -19.75 20.06 11.04
C GLY A 103 -18.54 20.33 10.16
N LYS A 104 -18.69 20.13 8.85
CA LYS A 104 -19.04 21.23 7.92
C LYS A 104 -19.29 20.66 6.53
N THR A 105 -20.57 20.48 6.21
CA THR A 105 -21.07 20.61 4.84
C THR A 105 -20.56 21.95 4.29
N ARG A 106 -19.88 21.92 3.14
CA ARG A 106 -19.66 23.14 2.36
C ARG A 106 -20.85 23.24 1.40
N SER A 107 -21.56 24.36 1.51
CA SER A 107 -22.39 24.92 0.44
C SER A 107 -21.57 25.08 -0.84
#